data_AF-A0A317SNM5-F1
#
_entry.id   AF-A0A317SNM5-F1
#
_cell.length_a   1.000
_cell.length_b   1.000
_cell.length_c   1.000
_cell.angle_alpha   90.00
_cell.angle_beta   90.00
_cell.angle_gamma   90.00
#
_symmetry.space_group_name_H-M   'P 1'
#
loop_
_entity.id
_entity.type
_entity.pdbx_description
1 polymer ?
#
loop_
_entity_poly.entity_id
_entity_poly.type
_entity_poly.pdbx_seq_one_letter_code
_entity_poly.pdbx_strand_id
1 'polypeptide(L)' 'LAMYNFVIKEKNAPLETCWGFVDRTLKQIAQPIYSQEVVYNGWKRKHCLKYQAIISPDSIMAYLYKSVKSRMYDAAV' A
#
# COMPACT_ATOMS: atom_id res chain seq x y z
N LEU A 1 -15.42 -3.04 12.18
CA LEU A 1 -14.73 -4.32 11.91
C LEU A 1 -15.72 -5.43 11.57
N ALA A 2 -16.63 -5.84 12.47
CA ALA A 2 -17.62 -6.89 12.18
C ALA A 2 -18.51 -6.58 10.95
N MET A 3 -18.95 -5.34 10.79
CA MET A 3 -19.69 -4.87 9.61
C MET A 3 -18.90 -5.02 8.29
N TYR A 4 -17.59 -4.74 8.31
CA TYR A 4 -16.74 -4.82 7.12
C TYR A 4 -16.50 -6.27 6.68
N ASN A 5 -16.33 -7.19 7.63
CA ASN A 5 -16.20 -8.62 7.34
C ASN A 5 -17.40 -9.14 6.55
N PHE A 6 -18.60 -8.76 6.96
CA PHE A 6 -19.83 -9.19 6.30
C PHE A 6 -19.89 -8.71 4.85
N VAL A 7 -19.66 -7.41 4.62
CA VAL A 7 -19.69 -6.82 3.27
C VAL A 7 -18.60 -7.41 2.36
N ILE A 8 -17.41 -7.67 2.89
CA ILE A 8 -16.31 -8.32 2.15
C ILE A 8 -16.67 -9.77 1.83
N LYS A 9 -17.30 -10.49 2.75
CA LYS A 9 -17.75 -11.88 2.55
C LYS A 9 -18.82 -11.99 1.46
N GLU A 10 -19.78 -11.06 1.43
CA GLU A 10 -20.79 -10.98 0.36
C GLU A 10 -20.18 -10.78 -1.04
N LYS A 11 -18.97 -10.22 -1.12
CA LYS A 11 -18.20 -10.11 -2.37
C LYS A 11 -17.37 -11.37 -2.67
N ASN A 12 -17.74 -12.52 -2.11
CA ASN A 12 -17.08 -13.82 -2.27
C ASN A 12 -15.65 -13.87 -1.73
N ALA A 13 -15.36 -13.14 -0.66
CA ALA A 13 -14.06 -13.28 -0.01
C ALA A 13 -13.85 -14.70 0.56
N PRO A 14 -12.64 -15.26 0.41
CA PRO A 14 -12.34 -16.63 0.83
C PRO A 14 -12.38 -16.80 2.35
N LEU A 15 -12.11 -15.73 3.12
CA LEU A 15 -12.05 -15.75 4.58
C LEU A 15 -13.24 -14.99 5.18
N GLU A 16 -13.76 -15.51 6.29
CA GLU A 16 -14.87 -14.90 7.04
C GLU A 16 -14.42 -13.75 7.94
N THR A 17 -13.12 -13.66 8.20
CA THR A 17 -12.53 -12.65 9.11
C THR A 17 -11.77 -11.54 8.38
N CYS A 18 -11.88 -11.47 7.05
CA CYS A 18 -11.25 -10.41 6.25
C CYS A 18 -11.96 -9.07 6.47
N TRP A 19 -11.31 -8.14 7.18
CA TRP A 19 -11.85 -6.81 7.48
C TRP A 19 -11.20 -5.68 6.67
N GLY A 20 -10.15 -5.98 5.89
CA GLY A 20 -9.38 -5.01 5.14
C GLY A 20 -8.38 -5.69 4.21
N PHE A 21 -7.84 -4.93 3.27
CA PHE A 21 -6.91 -5.42 2.25
C PHE A 21 -5.55 -4.78 2.42
N VAL A 22 -4.50 -5.55 2.17
CA VAL A 22 -3.15 -4.99 2.04
C VAL A 22 -3.08 -4.25 0.71
N ASP A 23 -2.88 -2.95 0.77
CA ASP A 23 -2.61 -2.14 -0.41
C ASP A 23 -1.21 -1.53 -0.35
N ARG A 24 -0.64 -1.35 -1.53
CA ARG A 24 0.61 -0.61 -1.70
C ARG A 24 0.33 0.72 -2.37
N THR A 25 0.36 1.76 -1.57
CA THR A 25 0.19 3.12 -2.07
C THR A 25 1.55 3.73 -2.41
N LEU A 26 1.72 4.18 -3.66
CA LEU A 26 2.83 5.03 -4.06
C LEU A 26 2.51 6.48 -3.69
N LYS A 27 3.41 7.13 -2.94
CA LYS A 27 3.29 8.55 -2.62
C LYS A 27 4.41 9.36 -3.23
N GLN A 28 4.02 10.27 -4.13
CA GLN A 28 4.94 11.14 -4.83
C GLN A 28 5.62 12.09 -3.84
N ILE A 29 6.92 12.29 -4.03
CA ILE A 29 7.73 13.22 -3.25
C ILE A 29 8.43 14.20 -4.20
N ALA A 30 8.98 15.28 -3.64
CA ALA A 30 9.90 16.14 -4.38
C ALA A 30 11.14 15.33 -4.81
N GLN A 31 11.76 15.73 -5.93
CA GLN A 31 13.01 15.13 -6.39
C GLN A 31 14.11 15.39 -5.35
N PRO A 32 14.69 14.35 -4.73
CA PRO A 32 15.76 14.56 -3.75
C PRO A 32 17.06 14.95 -4.46
N ILE A 33 17.98 15.61 -3.76
CA ILE A 33 19.28 15.98 -4.31
C ILE A 33 20.22 14.76 -4.37
N TYR A 34 20.12 13.86 -3.39
CA TYR A 34 20.96 12.68 -3.24
C TYR A 34 20.15 11.39 -3.41
N SER A 35 20.79 10.35 -3.94
CA SER A 35 20.23 8.99 -4.07
C SER A 35 18.86 8.93 -4.76
N GLN A 36 18.66 9.74 -5.81
CA GLN A 36 17.41 9.83 -6.57
C GLN A 36 16.95 8.49 -7.12
N GLU A 37 17.90 7.65 -7.53
CA GLU A 37 17.71 6.31 -8.08
C GLU A 37 17.06 5.34 -7.09
N VAL A 38 17.11 5.64 -5.78
CA VAL A 38 16.54 4.80 -4.73
C VAL A 38 15.02 5.00 -4.62
N VAL A 39 14.56 6.22 -4.87
CA VAL A 39 13.15 6.63 -4.75
C VAL A 39 12.48 6.81 -6.12
N TYR A 40 13.24 6.78 -7.21
CA TYR A 40 12.67 6.84 -8.54
C TYR A 40 12.00 5.51 -8.92
N ASN A 41 10.71 5.59 -9.25
CA ASN A 41 9.97 4.45 -9.79
C ASN A 41 9.96 4.53 -11.32
N GLY A 42 10.67 3.61 -11.97
CA GLY A 42 10.77 3.56 -13.43
C GLY A 42 9.44 3.27 -14.14
N TRP A 43 8.55 2.50 -13.52
CA TRP A 43 7.25 2.17 -14.11
C TRP A 43 6.32 3.39 -14.17
N LYS A 44 6.23 4.15 -13.07
CA LYS A 44 5.41 5.36 -13.00
C LYS A 44 6.15 6.64 -13.41
N ARG A 45 7.45 6.55 -13.68
CA ARG A 45 8.37 7.65 -14.06
C ARG A 45 8.34 8.84 -13.10
N LYS A 46 8.25 8.58 -11.80
CA LYS A 46 8.14 9.62 -10.75
C LYS A 46 9.01 9.26 -9.54
N HIS A 47 9.48 10.27 -8.81
CA HIS A 47 10.06 10.09 -7.48
C HIS A 47 8.94 9.87 -6.47
N CYS A 48 8.95 8.72 -5.81
CA CYS A 48 7.93 8.38 -4.83
C CYS A 48 8.51 7.50 -3.72
N LEU A 49 7.72 7.30 -2.67
CA LEU A 49 7.94 6.28 -1.66
C LEU A 49 6.81 5.26 -1.75
N LYS A 50 7.15 3.98 -1.56
CA LYS A 50 6.18 2.90 -1.44
C LYS A 50 5.75 2.81 0.02
N TYR A 51 4.44 2.75 0.25
CA TYR A 51 3.88 2.46 1.57
C TYR A 51 3.06 1.19 1.46
N GLN A 52 3.20 0.29 2.42
CA GLN A 52 2.33 -0.87 2.58
C GLN A 52 1.43 -0.63 3.78
N ALA A 53 0.13 -0.67 3.54
CA ALA A 53 -0.88 -0.38 4.54
C ALA A 53 -2.02 -1.41 4.47
N ILE A 54 -2.71 -1.59 5.58
CA ILE A 54 -4.01 -2.26 5.60
C ILE A 54 -5.06 -1.17 5.41
N ILE A 55 -5.82 -1.28 4.32
CA ILE A 55 -6.90 -0.35 4.00
C ILE A 55 -8.23 -1.01 4.37
N SER A 56 -8.99 -0.32 5.21
CA SER A 56 -10.38 -0.66 5.51
C SER A 56 -11.28 -0.37 4.30
N PRO A 57 -12.45 -1.01 4.15
CA PRO A 57 -13.38 -0.77 3.03
C PRO A 57 -13.76 0.69 2.81
N ASP A 58 -13.79 1.50 3.87
CA ASP A 58 -14.06 2.94 3.79
C ASP A 58 -12.85 3.77 3.33
N SER A 59 -11.83 3.13 2.76
CA SER A 59 -10.59 3.75 2.28
C SER A 59 -9.72 4.39 3.36
N ILE A 60 -9.99 4.10 4.64
CA ILE A 60 -9.17 4.53 5.77
C ILE A 60 -7.97 3.59 5.90
N MET A 61 -6.76 4.16 5.99
CA MET A 61 -5.56 3.40 6.33
C MET A 61 -5.61 3.02 7.81
N ALA A 62 -5.92 1.76 8.09
CA ALA A 62 -6.03 1.24 9.44
C ALA A 62 -4.67 0.95 10.08
N TYR A 63 -3.69 0.58 9.25
CA TYR A 63 -2.32 0.32 9.69
C TYR A 63 -1.35 0.74 8.59
N LEU A 64 -0.28 1.44 8.97
CA LEU A 64 0.82 1.80 8.07
C LEU A 64 2.07 1.09 8.57
N TYR A 65 2.72 0.31 7.69
CA TYR A 65 3.97 -0.35 8.06
C TYR A 65 5.09 0.70 8.16
N LYS A 66 5.80 0.96 7.05
CA LYS A 66 6.88 1.96 6.93
C LYS A 66 6.99 2.39 5.47
N SER A 67 7.67 3.50 5.22
CA SER A 67 8.09 3.85 3.87
C SER A 67 9.21 2.91 3.42
N VAL A 68 9.03 2.33 2.23
CA VAL A 68 10.00 1.47 1.57
C VAL A 68 10.54 2.20 0.34
N LYS A 69 11.83 1.99 0.06
CA LYS A 69 12.51 2.49 -1.13
C LYS A 69 11.73 2.03 -2.37
N SER A 70 11.38 2.96 -3.25
CA SER A 70 10.55 2.64 -4.43
C SER A 70 11.18 1.65 -5.39
N ARG A 71 12.51 1.54 -5.40
CA ARG A 71 13.24 0.55 -6.19
C ARG A 71 13.12 -0.89 -5.66
N MET A 72 12.73 -1.10 -4.40
CA MET A 72 12.60 -2.46 -3.87
C MET A 72 11.42 -3.18 -4.54
N TYR A 73 11.67 -4.43 -4.90
CA TYR A 73 10.67 -5.31 -5.47
C TYR A 73 9.57 -5.61 -4.46
N ASP A 74 8.40 -5.86 -5.02
CA ASP A 74 7.16 -6.08 -4.29
C ASP A 74 7.15 -7.39 -3.49
N ALA A 75 8.08 -8.32 -3.73
CA ALA A 75 8.23 -9.53 -2.93
C ALA A 75 9.25 -9.39 -1.78
N ALA A 76 9.97 -8.25 -1.71
CA ALA A 76 11.06 -8.04 -0.76
C ALA A 76 10.64 -7.31 0.53
N VAL A 77 9.34 -7.06 0.70
CA VAL A 77 8.71 -6.46 1.90
C VAL A 77 7.78 -7.50 2.51
#